data_AF-A0A6C0BIA1-F1
#
_entry.id   AF-A0A6C0BIA1-F1
#
_cell.length_a   1.000
_cell.length_b   1.000
_cell.length_c   1.000
_cell.angle_alpha   90.00
_cell.angle_beta   90.00
_cell.angle_gamma   90.00
#
_symmetry.space_group_name_H-M   'P 1'
#
loop_
_entity.id
_entity.type
_entity.pdbx_description
1 polymer ?
#
loop_
_entity_poly.entity_id
_entity_poly.type
_entity_poly.pdbx_seq_one_letter_code
_entity_poly.pdbx_strand_id
1 'polypeptide(L)'
;MGFDLSITLNLRISPTTGLPFVYGKDFSELPYLPSDFEVPEKYRKWVKQRGHHFHFYIKGCNKCEIIYETDVFTFLDAYPDWETVLKDIGDNSEYEWTWNDHNDFMEALRWFDTKNNFKVEWSY
;
A
#
# COMPACT_ATOMS: atom_id res chain seq x y z
N MET A 1 20.00 -1.88 8.82
CA MET A 1 19.33 -1.29 7.64
C MET A 1 17.95 -1.89 7.61
N GLY A 2 16.89 -1.09 7.52
CA GLY A 2 15.52 -1.58 7.75
C GLY A 2 14.67 -1.35 6.53
N PHE A 3 13.81 -2.32 6.22
CA PHE A 3 12.86 -2.18 5.12
C PHE A 3 11.66 -1.33 5.58
N ASP A 4 11.37 -0.26 4.85
CA ASP A 4 10.22 0.62 5.10
C ASP A 4 9.18 0.43 3.99
N LEU A 5 7.91 0.38 4.37
CA LEU A 5 6.77 0.32 3.45
C LEU A 5 5.77 1.43 3.84
N SER A 6 5.25 2.15 2.86
CA SER A 6 4.28 3.21 3.11
C SER A 6 3.16 3.22 2.09
N ILE A 7 1.98 3.68 2.52
CA ILE A 7 0.83 3.91 1.67
C ILE A 7 0.66 5.42 1.52
N THR A 8 0.80 5.92 0.29
CA THR A 8 0.84 7.35 -0.01
C THR A 8 -0.33 7.74 -0.91
N LEU A 9 -0.82 8.98 -0.75
CA LEU A 9 -1.83 9.54 -1.64
C LEU A 9 -1.14 10.23 -2.81
N ASN A 10 -1.46 9.79 -4.03
CA ASN A 10 -0.99 10.40 -5.26
C ASN A 10 -1.89 11.59 -5.64
N LEU A 11 -1.40 12.80 -5.39
CA LEU A 11 -2.07 14.04 -5.78
C LEU A 11 -1.36 14.66 -6.99
N ARG A 12 -2.15 15.05 -7.98
CA ARG A 12 -1.66 15.79 -9.16
C ARG A 12 -2.12 17.25 -9.08
N ILE A 13 -1.38 18.12 -9.75
CA ILE A 13 -1.72 19.55 -9.84
C ILE A 13 -2.37 19.82 -11.19
N SER A 14 -3.55 20.44 -11.17
CA SER A 14 -4.26 20.82 -12.38
C SER A 14 -3.55 22.01 -13.03
N PRO A 15 -3.18 21.95 -14.32
CA PRO A 15 -2.51 23.06 -15.00
C PRO A 15 -3.44 24.27 -15.19
N THR A 16 -4.75 24.05 -15.19
CA THR A 16 -5.75 25.12 -15.40
C THR A 16 -6.04 25.89 -14.13
N THR A 17 -6.17 25.21 -12.99
CA THR A 17 -6.55 25.84 -11.71
C THR A 17 -5.38 26.04 -10.76
N GLY A 18 -4.26 25.34 -10.97
CA GLY A 18 -3.12 25.29 -10.04
C GLY A 18 -3.41 24.52 -8.75
N LEU A 19 -4.59 23.90 -8.62
CA LEU A 19 -5.01 23.19 -7.41
C LEU A 19 -4.79 21.67 -7.52
N PRO A 20 -4.64 20.97 -6.39
CA PRO A 20 -4.62 19.51 -6.38
C PRO A 20 -5.93 18.90 -6.87
N PHE A 21 -5.82 17.81 -7.62
CA PHE A 21 -6.95 17.00 -8.06
C PHE A 21 -6.63 15.50 -7.91
N VAL A 22 -7.69 14.70 -7.98
CA VAL A 22 -7.67 13.24 -7.94
C VAL A 22 -8.42 12.67 -9.14
N TYR A 23 -8.13 11.43 -9.52
CA TYR A 23 -8.90 10.75 -10.57
C TYR A 23 -10.10 10.02 -9.97
N GLY A 24 -11.27 10.25 -10.57
CA GLY A 24 -12.44 9.40 -10.42
C GLY A 24 -12.21 8.01 -11.02
N LYS A 25 -13.14 7.08 -10.76
CA LYS A 25 -13.08 5.71 -11.32
C LYS A 25 -13.16 5.66 -12.85
N ASP A 26 -13.76 6.68 -13.44
CA ASP A 26 -13.89 6.91 -14.88
C ASP A 26 -12.74 7.74 -15.47
N PHE A 27 -11.67 7.95 -14.69
CA PHE A 27 -10.53 8.83 -15.03
C PHE A 27 -10.90 10.31 -15.20
N SER A 28 -12.06 10.74 -14.72
CA SER A 28 -12.41 12.16 -14.64
C SER A 28 -11.55 12.88 -13.59
N GLU A 29 -11.22 14.14 -13.85
CA GLU A 29 -10.54 14.99 -12.87
C GLU A 29 -11.56 15.51 -11.84
N LEU A 30 -11.35 15.18 -10.57
CA LEU A 30 -12.18 15.63 -9.46
C LEU A 30 -11.36 16.52 -8.51
N PRO A 31 -11.95 17.59 -7.95
CA PRO A 31 -11.27 18.41 -6.96
C PRO A 31 -10.89 17.56 -5.76
N TYR A 32 -9.68 17.77 -5.23
CA TYR A 32 -9.26 17.09 -4.01
C TYR A 32 -10.02 17.63 -2.79
N LEU A 33 -10.73 16.73 -2.11
CA LEU A 33 -11.41 17.01 -0.84
C LEU A 33 -10.78 16.14 0.27
N PRO A 34 -10.07 16.72 1.25
CA PRO A 34 -9.36 15.94 2.29
C PRO A 34 -10.24 14.96 3.06
N SER A 35 -11.51 15.30 3.31
CA SER A 35 -12.48 14.45 4.01
C SER A 35 -12.72 13.11 3.32
N ASP A 36 -12.60 13.07 1.99
CA ASP A 36 -12.90 11.85 1.22
C ASP A 36 -11.76 10.82 1.32
N PHE A 37 -10.59 11.26 1.75
CA PHE A 37 -9.36 10.47 1.85
C PHE A 37 -8.92 10.26 3.31
N GLU A 38 -9.73 10.66 4.28
CA GLU A 38 -9.41 10.43 5.69
C GLU A 38 -9.34 8.93 5.99
N VAL A 39 -8.17 8.49 6.45
CA VAL A 39 -7.92 7.08 6.77
C VAL A 39 -8.64 6.69 8.08
N PRO A 40 -9.53 5.67 8.05
CA PRO A 40 -10.19 5.16 9.25
C PRO A 40 -9.19 4.75 10.32
N GLU A 41 -9.54 4.98 11.58
CA GLU A 41 -8.64 4.78 12.73
C GLU A 41 -7.97 3.39 12.72
N LYS A 42 -8.72 2.33 12.46
CA LYS A 42 -8.21 0.95 12.39
C LYS A 42 -7.15 0.72 11.30
N TYR A 43 -7.12 1.54 10.25
CA TYR A 43 -6.18 1.40 9.14
C TYR A 43 -4.98 2.35 9.24
N ARG A 44 -5.01 3.34 10.14
CA ARG A 44 -3.93 4.32 10.28
C ARG A 44 -2.59 3.67 10.62
N LYS A 45 -2.60 2.56 11.37
CA LYS A 45 -1.38 1.81 11.68
C LYS A 45 -0.65 1.42 10.39
N TRP A 46 -1.36 1.00 9.35
CA TRP A 46 -0.79 0.50 8.09
C TRP A 46 -0.23 1.55 7.13
N VAL A 47 -0.40 2.85 7.41
CA VAL A 47 0.03 3.93 6.50
C VAL A 47 1.55 4.01 6.38
N LYS A 48 2.27 3.75 7.48
CA LYS A 48 3.74 3.67 7.51
C LYS A 48 4.13 2.48 8.35
N GLN A 49 4.94 1.61 7.76
CA GLN A 49 5.35 0.34 8.32
C GLN A 49 6.84 0.16 8.15
N ARG A 50 7.43 -0.59 9.08
CA ARG A 50 8.84 -0.96 9.04
C ARG A 50 8.98 -2.41 9.46
N GLY A 51 9.72 -3.19 8.68
CA GLY A 51 9.95 -4.59 8.96
C GLY A 51 10.40 -5.36 7.73
N HIS A 52 11.39 -6.22 7.90
CA HIS A 52 11.94 -7.03 6.80
C HIS A 52 10.91 -8.00 6.20
N HIS A 53 9.89 -8.40 6.97
CA HIS A 53 8.82 -9.27 6.46
C HIS A 53 8.03 -8.63 5.31
N PHE A 54 7.95 -7.29 5.22
CA PHE A 54 7.32 -6.61 4.08
C PHE A 54 8.04 -6.84 2.75
N HIS A 55 9.33 -7.22 2.78
CA HIS A 55 10.05 -7.64 1.58
C HIS A 55 9.36 -8.82 0.88
N PHE A 56 8.73 -9.72 1.63
CA PHE A 56 8.03 -10.88 1.07
C PHE A 56 6.76 -10.48 0.30
N TYR A 57 6.12 -9.36 0.68
CA TYR A 57 4.91 -8.86 0.04
C TYR A 57 5.19 -8.15 -1.29
N ILE A 58 6.39 -7.59 -1.49
CA ILE A 58 6.74 -6.89 -2.73
C ILE A 58 7.30 -7.81 -3.83
N LYS A 59 7.62 -9.06 -3.52
CA LYS A 59 8.24 -10.01 -4.48
C LYS A 59 7.39 -10.19 -5.76
N GLY A 60 6.07 -10.21 -5.62
CA GLY A 60 5.15 -10.34 -6.76
C GLY A 60 5.06 -9.06 -7.61
N CYS A 61 5.32 -7.90 -7.01
CA CYS A 61 5.24 -6.58 -7.66
C CYS A 61 6.55 -6.19 -8.36
N ASN A 62 7.69 -6.63 -7.84
CA ASN A 62 9.01 -6.18 -8.27
C ASN A 62 9.65 -7.10 -9.35
N LYS A 63 8.88 -7.45 -10.39
CA LYS A 63 9.38 -8.29 -11.49
C LYS A 63 10.33 -7.55 -12.45
N CYS A 64 10.36 -6.22 -12.37
CA CYS A 64 11.28 -5.35 -13.10
C CYS A 64 12.06 -4.53 -12.07
N GLU A 65 13.37 -4.76 -11.97
CA GLU A 65 14.29 -4.42 -10.85
C GLU A 65 14.41 -2.94 -10.42
N ILE A 66 13.57 -2.01 -10.87
CA ILE A 66 13.76 -0.56 -10.69
C ILE A 66 12.47 0.15 -10.25
N ILE A 67 11.46 -0.57 -9.77
CA ILE A 67 10.21 0.04 -9.32
C ILE A 67 10.15 -0.07 -7.78
N TYR A 68 10.10 1.08 -7.10
CA TYR A 68 9.97 1.20 -5.63
C TYR A 68 8.56 1.62 -5.20
N GLU A 69 7.61 1.61 -6.12
CA GLU A 69 6.21 1.98 -5.88
C GLU A 69 5.26 1.23 -6.81
N THR A 70 4.04 0.97 -6.37
CA THR A 70 2.98 0.43 -7.25
C THR A 70 1.62 0.95 -6.79
N ASP A 71 0.61 0.90 -7.65
CA ASP A 71 -0.76 1.18 -7.21
C ASP A 71 -1.29 0.05 -6.30
N VAL A 72 -2.26 0.39 -5.43
CA VAL A 72 -2.78 -0.56 -4.44
C VAL A 72 -3.46 -1.76 -5.10
N PHE A 73 -4.09 -1.57 -6.26
CA PHE A 73 -4.73 -2.65 -7.02
C PHE A 73 -3.70 -3.71 -7.44
N THR A 74 -2.59 -3.29 -8.04
CA THR A 74 -1.50 -4.16 -8.47
C THR A 74 -0.84 -4.84 -7.27
N PHE A 75 -0.68 -4.10 -6.16
CA PHE A 75 -0.17 -4.69 -4.91
C PHE A 75 -1.09 -5.79 -4.36
N LEU A 76 -2.41 -5.58 -4.42
CA LEU A 76 -3.42 -6.55 -3.99
C LEU A 76 -3.47 -7.78 -4.89
N ASP A 77 -3.35 -7.62 -6.21
CA ASP A 77 -3.32 -8.73 -7.18
C ASP A 77 -2.10 -9.64 -6.96
N ALA A 78 -0.98 -9.04 -6.57
CA ALA A 78 0.25 -9.75 -6.24
C ALA A 78 0.37 -10.14 -4.75
N TYR A 79 -0.66 -9.89 -3.95
CA TYR A 79 -0.62 -10.11 -2.51
C TYR A 79 -0.47 -11.60 -2.19
N PRO A 80 0.59 -12.02 -1.48
CA PRO A 80 0.84 -13.44 -1.23
C PRO A 80 -0.21 -14.02 -0.30
N ASP A 81 -0.49 -15.32 -0.42
CA ASP A 81 -1.26 -16.03 0.60
C ASP A 81 -0.45 -16.20 1.90
N TRP A 82 -1.17 -16.40 3.01
CA TRP A 82 -0.53 -16.52 4.31
C TRP A 82 0.47 -17.69 4.41
N GLU A 83 0.18 -18.83 3.78
CA GLU A 83 1.08 -19.98 3.87
C GLU A 83 2.41 -19.71 3.17
N THR A 84 2.38 -18.98 2.04
CA THR A 84 3.57 -18.52 1.34
C THR A 84 4.38 -17.56 2.21
N VAL A 85 3.74 -16.57 2.85
CA VAL A 85 4.41 -15.64 3.77
C VAL A 85 5.04 -16.37 4.95
N LEU A 86 4.31 -17.31 5.56
CA LEU A 86 4.78 -18.08 6.71
C LEU A 86 6.01 -18.93 6.36
N LYS A 87 6.01 -19.59 5.19
CA LYS A 87 7.16 -20.37 4.70
C LYS A 87 8.39 -19.48 4.48
N ASP A 88 8.19 -18.28 3.95
CA ASP A 88 9.27 -17.34 3.63
C ASP A 88 9.86 -16.66 4.88
N ILE A 89 9.02 -16.33 5.87
CA ILE A 89 9.47 -15.81 7.18
C ILE A 89 10.23 -16.92 7.94
N GLY A 90 9.77 -18.16 7.85
CA GLY A 90 10.32 -19.31 8.57
C GLY A 90 10.12 -19.23 10.08
N ASP A 91 10.87 -20.02 10.85
CA ASP A 91 10.90 -20.00 12.32
C ASP A 91 11.64 -18.78 12.91
N ASN A 92 11.85 -17.71 12.13
CA ASN A 92 12.45 -16.47 12.62
C ASN A 92 11.49 -15.78 13.59
N SER A 93 11.58 -16.19 14.85
CA SER A 93 10.85 -15.70 16.02
C SER A 93 11.02 -14.20 16.32
N GLU A 94 11.84 -13.48 15.56
CA GLU A 94 12.08 -12.05 15.74
C GLU A 94 10.93 -11.16 15.22
N TYR A 95 10.00 -11.71 14.43
CA TYR A 95 8.85 -10.95 13.92
C TYR A 95 7.54 -11.48 14.49
N GLU A 96 6.87 -10.66 15.32
CA GLU A 96 5.48 -10.87 15.76
C GLU A 96 4.48 -10.59 14.62
N TRP A 97 4.72 -11.13 13.42
CA TRP A 97 3.81 -10.98 12.29
C TRP A 97 2.83 -12.15 12.25
N THR A 98 1.56 -11.89 12.53
CA THR A 98 0.55 -12.95 12.68
C THR A 98 -0.38 -13.05 11.48
N TRP A 99 -1.18 -14.13 11.44
CA TRP A 99 -2.28 -14.28 10.48
C TRP A 99 -3.31 -13.14 10.59
N ASN A 100 -3.53 -12.62 11.81
CA ASN A 100 -4.41 -11.46 12.00
C ASN A 100 -3.81 -10.21 11.36
N ASP A 101 -2.51 -9.96 11.53
CA ASP A 101 -1.83 -8.81 10.91
C ASP A 101 -1.88 -8.87 9.39
N HIS A 102 -1.67 -10.06 8.82
CA HIS A 102 -1.82 -10.32 7.39
C HIS A 102 -3.22 -9.94 6.87
N ASN A 103 -4.28 -10.43 7.52
CA ASN A 103 -5.65 -10.13 7.09
C ASN A 103 -6.06 -8.68 7.35
N ASP A 104 -5.67 -8.12 8.49
CA ASP A 104 -5.91 -6.71 8.83
C ASP A 104 -5.24 -5.79 7.79
N PHE A 105 -4.03 -6.13 7.37
CA PHE A 105 -3.31 -5.37 6.34
C PHE A 105 -3.99 -5.50 4.98
N MET A 106 -4.40 -6.70 4.58
CA MET A 106 -5.19 -6.92 3.37
C MET A 106 -6.52 -6.13 3.40
N GLU A 107 -7.22 -6.09 4.54
CA GLU A 107 -8.46 -5.32 4.69
C GLU A 107 -8.19 -3.82 4.49
N ALA A 108 -7.11 -3.30 5.07
CA ALA A 108 -6.70 -1.92 4.90
C ALA A 108 -6.39 -1.60 3.43
N LEU A 109 -5.62 -2.45 2.75
CA LEU A 109 -5.31 -2.30 1.32
C LEU A 109 -6.57 -2.26 0.47
N ARG A 110 -7.56 -3.14 0.74
CA ARG A 110 -8.86 -3.10 0.05
C ARG A 110 -9.59 -1.78 0.26
N TRP A 111 -9.49 -1.18 1.45
CA TRP A 111 -10.05 0.16 1.68
C TRP A 111 -9.32 1.23 0.86
N PHE A 112 -7.98 1.21 0.84
CA PHE A 112 -7.20 2.15 0.03
C PHE A 112 -7.48 2.02 -1.47
N ASP A 113 -7.66 0.79 -1.97
CA ASP A 113 -8.04 0.49 -3.35
C ASP A 113 -9.37 1.17 -3.74
N THR A 114 -10.36 1.18 -2.83
CA THR A 114 -11.66 1.84 -3.10
C THR A 114 -11.54 3.34 -3.42
N LYS A 115 -10.42 3.97 -3.04
CA LYS A 115 -10.15 5.40 -3.24
C LYS A 115 -9.38 5.70 -4.53
N ASN A 116 -8.86 4.70 -5.24
CA ASN A 116 -8.21 4.79 -6.57
C ASN A 116 -7.01 5.75 -6.71
N ASN A 117 -6.54 6.37 -5.62
CA ASN A 117 -5.51 7.40 -5.67
C ASN A 117 -4.37 7.12 -4.69
N PHE A 118 -4.33 5.93 -4.07
CA PHE A 118 -3.23 5.53 -3.20
C PHE A 118 -2.21 4.67 -3.95
N LYS A 119 -0.96 4.76 -3.49
CA LYS A 119 0.15 3.91 -3.91
C LYS A 119 0.75 3.21 -2.70
N VAL A 120 1.41 2.09 -2.95
CA VAL A 120 2.30 1.41 -2.01
C VAL A 120 3.73 1.67 -2.44
N GLU A 121 4.54 2.24 -1.55
CA GLU A 121 5.94 2.59 -1.77
C GLU A 121 6.85 1.84 -0.78
N TRP A 122 8.08 1.50 -1.18
CA TRP A 122 9.04 0.82 -0.32
C TRP A 122 10.49 1.27 -0.51
N SER A 123 11.30 1.14 0.55
CA SER A 123 12.73 1.46 0.56
C SER A 123 13.54 0.58 1.53
N TYR A 124 14.88 0.56 1.36
CA TYR A 124 15.85 -0.22 2.15
C TYR A 124 16.75 0.65 3.03
#